data_AF-A0A9P6XTT4-F1
#
_entry.id   AF-A0A9P6XTT4-F1
#
_cell.length_a   1.000
_cell.length_b   1.000
_cell.length_c   1.000
_cell.angle_alpha   90.00
_cell.angle_beta   90.00
_cell.angle_gamma   90.00
#
_symmetry.space_group_name_H-M   'P 1'
#
loop_
_entity.id
_entity.type
_entity.pdbx_description
1 polymer ?
#
loop_
_entity_poly.entity_id
_entity_poly.type
_entity_poly.pdbx_seq_one_letter_code
_entity_poly.pdbx_strand_id
1 'polypeptide(L)'
;MKAKQDALIYQQLNLYAKYLQKDLREGAKKYEQEKVTTAKLQAELDLWLTEHGDIYAEGIKPSFSALKARRYDSHWNWARQDALEMWYDIIFGKLAIVDREITAKCIRVMNRAYPELLDFMRYNVEKCATDKGETYRLAKDFGQALIENW
;
A
#
# COMPACT_ATOMS: atom_id res chain seq x y z
N MET A 1 -28.76 -64.28 7.51
CA MET A 1 -28.74 -64.29 6.02
C MET A 1 -27.95 -63.12 5.45
N LYS A 2 -28.25 -61.87 5.83
CA LYS A 2 -27.60 -60.65 5.30
C LYS A 2 -26.06 -60.67 5.30
N ALA A 3 -25.44 -61.02 6.43
CA ALA A 3 -23.97 -61.10 6.53
C ALA A 3 -23.31 -62.13 5.58
N LYS A 4 -23.98 -63.24 5.26
CA LYS A 4 -23.48 -64.21 4.27
C LYS A 4 -23.57 -63.67 2.85
N GLN A 5 -24.59 -62.88 2.57
CA GLN A 5 -24.80 -62.22 1.28
C GLN A 5 -23.80 -61.08 1.07
N ASP A 6 -23.53 -60.27 2.09
CA ASP A 6 -22.51 -59.22 2.05
C ASP A 6 -21.11 -59.82 1.81
N ALA A 7 -20.78 -60.94 2.47
CA ALA A 7 -19.52 -61.65 2.25
C ALA A 7 -19.36 -62.14 0.80
N LEU A 8 -20.43 -62.67 0.20
CA LEU A 8 -20.43 -63.08 -1.21
C LEU A 8 -20.19 -61.88 -2.16
N ILE A 9 -20.83 -60.74 -1.89
CA ILE A 9 -20.68 -59.51 -2.68
C ILE A 9 -19.23 -59.00 -2.62
N TYR A 10 -18.61 -58.98 -1.43
CA TYR A 10 -17.21 -58.57 -1.28
C TYR A 10 -16.24 -59.52 -2.01
N GLN A 11 -16.50 -60.83 -2.01
CA GLN A 11 -15.67 -61.79 -2.76
C GLN A 11 -15.76 -61.55 -4.28
N GLN A 12 -16.96 -61.30 -4.81
CA GLN A 12 -17.16 -60.97 -6.22
C GLN A 12 -16.46 -59.66 -6.60
N LEU A 13 -16.56 -58.62 -5.77
CA LEU A 13 -15.89 -57.34 -5.96
C LEU A 13 -14.36 -57.49 -6.02
N ASN A 14 -13.79 -58.27 -5.10
CA ASN A 14 -12.35 -58.56 -5.09
C ASN A 14 -11.90 -59.36 -6.33
N LEU A 15 -12.73 -60.31 -6.81
CA LEU A 15 -12.46 -61.08 -8.01
C LEU A 15 -12.41 -60.17 -9.25
N TYR A 16 -13.39 -59.28 -9.41
CA TYR A 16 -13.40 -58.31 -10.51
C TYR A 16 -12.24 -57.32 -10.43
N ALA A 17 -11.91 -56.81 -9.24
CA ALA A 17 -10.76 -55.92 -9.06
C ALA A 17 -9.43 -56.60 -9.45
N LYS A 18 -9.26 -57.88 -9.12
CA LYS A 18 -8.09 -58.67 -9.50
C LYS A 18 -8.02 -58.90 -11.01
N TYR A 19 -9.16 -59.20 -11.65
CA TYR A 19 -9.24 -59.35 -13.11
C TYR A 19 -8.88 -58.05 -13.85
N LEU A 20 -9.37 -56.91 -13.35
CA LEU A 20 -9.09 -55.56 -13.87
C LEU A 20 -7.70 -55.02 -13.48
N GLN A 21 -6.91 -55.77 -12.70
CA GLN A 21 -5.62 -55.34 -12.14
C GLN A 21 -5.67 -53.99 -11.39
N LYS A 22 -6.81 -53.67 -10.76
CA LYS A 22 -6.98 -52.44 -9.99
C LYS A 22 -6.84 -52.71 -8.49
N ASP A 23 -5.98 -51.95 -7.82
CA ASP A 23 -5.87 -51.98 -6.36
C ASP A 23 -6.91 -51.03 -5.75
N LEU A 24 -7.97 -51.61 -5.16
CA LEU A 24 -9.03 -50.88 -4.48
C LEU A 24 -8.53 -50.07 -3.27
N ARG A 25 -7.35 -50.40 -2.73
CA ARG A 25 -6.73 -49.74 -1.58
C ARG A 25 -5.60 -48.80 -1.96
N GLU A 26 -5.31 -48.61 -3.24
CA GLU A 26 -4.22 -47.74 -3.69
C GLU A 26 -4.34 -46.33 -3.10
N GLY A 27 -5.55 -45.76 -3.10
CA GLY A 27 -5.82 -44.45 -2.51
C GLY A 27 -5.58 -44.40 -1.01
N ALA A 28 -6.00 -45.44 -0.27
CA ALA A 28 -5.79 -45.53 1.18
C ALA A 28 -4.29 -45.69 1.52
N LYS A 29 -3.55 -46.48 0.73
CA LYS A 29 -2.09 -46.64 0.90
C LYS A 29 -1.35 -45.33 0.67
N LYS A 30 -1.68 -44.59 -0.40
CA LYS A 30 -1.10 -43.27 -0.67
C LYS A 30 -1.47 -42.28 0.43
N TYR A 31 -2.71 -42.30 0.92
CA TYR A 31 -3.14 -41.46 2.03
C TYR A 31 -2.38 -41.76 3.33
N GLU A 32 -2.18 -43.03 3.67
CA GLU A 32 -1.37 -43.42 4.84
C GLU A 32 0.08 -42.93 4.71
N GLN A 33 0.67 -43.04 3.52
CA GLN A 33 2.00 -42.51 3.23
C GLN A 33 2.06 -40.98 3.39
N GLU A 34 1.10 -40.24 2.82
CA GLU A 34 1.02 -38.78 2.95
C GLU A 34 0.81 -38.34 4.41
N LYS A 35 0.03 -39.10 5.19
CA LYS A 35 -0.17 -38.82 6.62
C LYS A 35 1.13 -38.94 7.41
N VAL A 36 1.94 -39.95 7.11
CA VAL A 36 3.28 -40.10 7.72
C VAL A 36 4.19 -38.95 7.34
N THR A 37 4.19 -38.53 6.06
CA THR A 37 4.99 -37.39 5.59
C THR A 37 4.55 -36.08 6.23
N THR A 38 3.26 -35.83 6.32
CA THR A 38 2.69 -34.63 6.95
C THR A 38 3.04 -34.57 8.44
N ALA A 39 3.00 -35.71 9.15
CA ALA A 39 3.41 -35.77 10.55
C ALA A 39 4.89 -35.43 10.74
N LYS A 40 5.77 -35.85 9.82
CA LYS A 40 7.20 -35.48 9.84
C LYS A 40 7.40 -33.98 9.60
N LEU A 41 6.73 -33.41 8.58
CA LEU A 41 6.80 -31.98 8.28
C LEU A 41 6.28 -31.13 9.45
N GLN A 42 5.21 -31.58 10.12
CA GLN A 42 4.70 -30.91 11.31
C GLN A 42 5.72 -30.93 12.45
N ALA A 43 6.38 -32.06 12.70
CA ALA A 43 7.41 -32.15 13.73
C ALA A 43 8.62 -31.21 13.46
N GLU A 44 9.00 -31.04 12.19
CA GLU A 44 10.03 -30.07 11.80
C GLU A 44 9.58 -28.61 12.02
N LEU A 45 8.32 -28.28 11.71
CA LEU A 45 7.74 -26.96 11.98
C LEU A 45 7.66 -26.68 13.48
N ASP A 46 7.23 -27.67 14.27
CA ASP A 46 7.12 -27.55 15.73
C ASP A 46 8.50 -27.36 16.36
N LEU A 47 9.54 -28.02 15.85
CA LEU A 47 10.93 -27.80 16.27
C LEU A 47 11.34 -26.34 15.99
N TRP A 48 11.11 -25.84 14.77
CA TRP A 48 11.41 -24.45 14.42
C TRP A 48 10.70 -23.44 15.33
N LEU A 49 9.40 -23.65 15.59
CA LEU A 49 8.60 -22.79 16.47
C LEU A 49 9.07 -22.87 17.93
N THR A 50 9.44 -24.05 18.41
CA THR A 50 9.97 -24.24 19.78
C THR A 50 11.30 -23.51 19.96
N GLU A 51 12.19 -23.59 18.97
CA GLU A 51 13.51 -22.96 19.03
C GLU A 51 13.47 -21.43 18.85
N HIS A 52 12.61 -20.93 17.97
CA HIS A 52 12.62 -19.50 17.60
C HIS A 52 11.48 -18.69 18.24
N GLY A 53 10.43 -19.34 18.71
CA GLY A 53 9.23 -18.70 19.26
C GLY A 53 8.36 -18.01 18.20
N ASP A 54 7.09 -17.80 18.55
CA ASP A 54 6.08 -17.27 17.64
C ASP A 54 6.42 -15.85 17.14
N ILE A 55 6.94 -14.99 18.02
CA ILE A 55 7.25 -13.59 17.69
C ILE A 55 8.30 -13.50 16.57
N TYR A 56 9.35 -14.32 16.64
CA TYR A 56 10.39 -14.32 15.62
C TYR A 56 9.86 -14.91 14.31
N ALA A 57 9.14 -16.04 14.38
CA ALA A 57 8.57 -16.70 13.21
C ALA A 57 7.60 -15.79 12.45
N GLU A 58 6.81 -14.98 13.16
CA GLU A 58 5.95 -13.97 12.54
C GLU A 58 6.73 -12.76 12.02
N GLY A 59 7.75 -12.32 12.75
CA GLY A 59 8.57 -11.16 12.38
C GLY A 59 9.41 -11.35 11.13
N ILE A 60 9.81 -12.58 10.79
CA ILE A 60 10.61 -12.87 9.59
C ILE A 60 9.77 -13.10 8.33
N LYS A 61 8.44 -13.03 8.41
CA LYS A 61 7.57 -13.20 7.24
C LYS A 61 7.88 -12.09 6.20
N PRO A 62 8.25 -12.44 4.95
CA PRO A 62 8.57 -11.44 3.94
C PRO A 62 7.38 -10.51 3.65
N SER A 63 7.58 -9.20 3.82
CA SER A 63 6.55 -8.19 3.59
C SER A 63 6.78 -7.36 2.31
N PHE A 64 8.00 -7.36 1.79
CA PHE A 64 8.37 -6.58 0.62
C PHE A 64 7.66 -7.10 -0.64
N SER A 65 7.09 -6.17 -1.40
CA SER A 65 6.51 -6.44 -2.71
C SER A 65 6.78 -5.25 -3.62
N ALA A 66 7.46 -5.47 -4.75
CA ALA A 66 7.76 -4.43 -5.72
C ALA A 66 6.48 -3.76 -6.25
N LEU A 67 5.38 -4.50 -6.38
CA LEU A 67 4.08 -3.98 -6.82
C LEU A 67 3.41 -3.05 -5.80
N LYS A 68 3.85 -3.09 -4.53
CA LYS A 68 3.38 -2.18 -3.48
C LYS A 68 4.27 -0.95 -3.33
N ALA A 69 5.37 -0.85 -4.08
CA ALA A 69 6.24 0.33 -4.03
C ALA A 69 5.50 1.56 -4.56
N ARG A 70 5.45 2.63 -3.76
CA ARG A 70 4.90 3.92 -4.16
C ARG A 70 6.04 4.87 -4.48
N ARG A 71 5.97 5.48 -5.66
CA ARG A 71 6.90 6.51 -6.11
C ARG A 71 6.14 7.84 -6.14
N TYR A 72 6.63 8.82 -5.39
CA TYR A 72 6.10 10.17 -5.37
C TYR A 72 7.11 11.09 -6.05
N ASP A 73 6.86 11.49 -7.30
CA ASP A 73 7.79 12.28 -8.11
C ASP A 73 7.18 13.58 -8.69
N SER A 74 5.86 13.77 -8.54
CA SER A 74 5.09 14.91 -9.04
C SER A 74 5.26 16.21 -8.23
N HIS A 75 6.49 16.52 -7.81
CA HIS A 75 6.83 17.69 -6.99
C HIS A 75 6.39 19.03 -7.60
N TRP A 76 6.48 19.16 -8.93
CA TRP A 76 6.08 20.34 -9.68
C TRP A 76 4.58 20.68 -9.45
N ASN A 77 3.73 19.66 -9.41
CA ASN A 77 2.30 19.85 -9.19
C ASN A 77 1.99 20.27 -7.76
N TRP A 78 2.63 19.60 -6.80
CA TRP A 78 2.47 19.94 -5.38
C TRP A 78 2.99 21.35 -5.06
N ALA A 79 4.05 21.80 -5.73
CA ALA A 79 4.54 23.17 -5.56
C ALA A 79 3.52 24.22 -6.07
N ARG A 80 2.83 23.96 -7.20
CA ARG A 80 1.72 24.82 -7.67
C ARG A 80 0.53 24.82 -6.72
N GLN A 81 0.14 23.63 -6.23
CA GLN A 81 -0.96 23.49 -5.28
C GLN A 81 -0.66 24.25 -3.99
N ASP A 82 0.51 24.04 -3.40
CA ASP A 82 0.91 24.69 -2.15
C ASP A 82 0.98 26.22 -2.31
N ALA A 83 1.45 26.71 -3.47
CA ALA A 83 1.48 28.14 -3.79
C ALA A 83 0.05 28.74 -3.88
N LEU A 84 -0.89 28.02 -4.51
CA LEU A 84 -2.27 28.47 -4.66
C LEU A 84 -3.06 28.39 -3.36
N GLU A 85 -2.85 27.34 -2.56
CA GLU A 85 -3.45 27.19 -1.24
C GLU A 85 -3.02 28.33 -0.32
N MET A 86 -1.71 28.65 -0.30
CA MET A 86 -1.18 29.81 0.42
C MET A 86 -1.79 31.13 -0.07
N TRP A 87 -1.95 31.30 -1.39
CA TRP A 87 -2.56 32.49 -1.98
C TRP A 87 -4.00 32.72 -1.49
N TYR A 88 -4.83 31.67 -1.50
CA TYR A 88 -6.20 31.77 -1.02
C TYR A 88 -6.31 31.86 0.50
N ASP A 89 -5.42 31.22 1.25
CA ASP A 89 -5.36 31.36 2.70
C ASP A 89 -5.13 32.82 3.12
N ILE A 90 -4.29 33.57 2.37
CA ILE A 90 -4.09 35.02 2.58
C ILE A 90 -5.35 35.81 2.19
N ILE A 91 -5.95 35.53 1.03
CA ILE A 91 -7.15 36.26 0.55
C ILE A 91 -8.34 36.11 1.51
N PHE A 92 -8.56 34.89 2.02
CA PHE A 92 -9.66 34.60 2.95
C PHE A 92 -9.33 34.94 4.40
N GLY A 93 -8.14 35.49 4.68
CA GLY A 93 -7.74 35.93 6.02
C GLY A 93 -7.54 34.78 7.00
N LYS A 94 -7.34 33.55 6.52
CA LYS A 94 -6.96 32.40 7.37
C LYS A 94 -5.53 32.55 7.89
N LEU A 95 -4.69 33.29 7.16
CA LEU A 95 -3.29 33.53 7.47
C LEU A 95 -3.06 35.05 7.62
N ALA A 96 -2.68 35.47 8.84
CA ALA A 96 -2.23 36.85 9.11
C ALA A 96 -0.71 36.96 8.91
N ILE A 97 -0.23 38.14 8.49
CA ILE A 97 1.16 38.45 8.06
C ILE A 97 2.26 37.94 9.02
N VAL A 98 1.91 37.71 10.29
CA VAL A 98 2.85 37.35 11.38
C VAL A 98 2.85 35.85 11.69
N ASP A 99 2.27 35.02 10.83
CA ASP A 99 2.22 33.57 11.07
C ASP A 99 3.52 32.87 10.63
N ARG A 100 4.18 32.20 11.58
CA ARG A 100 5.37 31.36 11.36
C ARG A 100 5.07 30.24 10.36
N GLU A 101 3.81 29.83 10.24
CA GLU A 101 3.36 28.85 9.26
C GLU A 101 3.50 29.36 7.81
N ILE A 102 3.26 30.66 7.56
CA ILE A 102 3.44 31.26 6.23
C ILE A 102 4.90 31.20 5.84
N THR A 103 5.82 31.60 6.71
CA THR A 103 7.25 31.56 6.41
C THR A 103 7.71 30.14 6.08
N ALA A 104 7.22 29.14 6.80
CA ALA A 104 7.52 27.73 6.53
C ALA A 104 6.88 27.23 5.21
N LYS A 105 5.67 27.67 4.86
CA LYS A 105 5.02 27.38 3.57
C LYS A 105 5.81 28.05 2.43
N CYS A 106 6.21 29.31 2.57
CA CYS A 106 7.05 30.01 1.60
C CYS A 106 8.35 29.25 1.35
N ILE A 107 9.14 28.96 2.38
CA ILE A 107 10.40 28.21 2.24
C ILE A 107 10.19 26.90 1.49
N ARG A 108 9.09 26.17 1.77
CA ARG A 108 8.75 24.93 1.06
C ARG A 108 8.43 25.15 -0.42
N VAL A 109 7.76 26.24 -0.78
CA VAL A 109 7.48 26.59 -2.19
C VAL A 109 8.78 27.08 -2.88
N MET A 110 9.60 27.88 -2.20
CA MET A 110 10.90 28.36 -2.73
C MET A 110 11.88 27.20 -3.01
N ASN A 111 11.96 26.23 -2.10
CA ASN A 111 12.84 25.05 -2.27
C ASN A 111 12.42 24.12 -3.43
N ARG A 112 11.21 24.30 -3.97
CA ARG A 112 10.67 23.53 -5.10
C ARG A 112 10.35 24.44 -6.30
N ALA A 113 10.94 25.64 -6.32
CA ALA A 113 10.78 26.61 -7.39
C ALA A 113 11.27 26.04 -8.73
N TYR A 114 10.49 26.27 -9.78
CA TYR A 114 10.85 25.94 -11.15
C TYR A 114 10.26 26.98 -12.10
N PRO A 115 10.79 27.14 -13.33
CA PRO A 115 10.43 28.27 -14.21
C PRO A 115 8.93 28.43 -14.44
N GLU A 116 8.22 27.34 -14.70
CA GLU A 116 6.78 27.36 -14.98
C GLU A 116 5.91 27.55 -13.72
N LEU A 117 6.50 27.50 -12.52
CA LEU A 117 5.84 27.94 -11.29
C LEU A 117 5.92 29.47 -11.15
N LEU A 118 7.03 30.09 -11.54
CA LEU A 118 7.15 31.55 -11.55
C LEU A 118 6.11 32.17 -12.48
N ASP A 119 5.97 31.64 -13.70
CA ASP A 119 4.98 32.14 -14.66
C ASP A 119 3.55 31.98 -14.12
N PHE A 120 3.26 30.85 -13.47
CA PHE A 120 1.99 30.62 -12.81
C PHE A 120 1.74 31.64 -11.70
N MET A 121 2.74 31.92 -10.85
CA MET A 121 2.60 32.89 -9.76
C MET A 121 2.45 34.32 -10.28
N ARG A 122 3.27 34.74 -11.27
CA ARG A 122 3.17 36.05 -11.93
C ARG A 122 1.75 36.30 -12.47
N TYR A 123 1.21 35.32 -13.20
CA TYR A 123 -0.15 35.42 -13.75
C TYR A 123 -1.22 35.65 -12.68
N ASN A 124 -1.14 34.94 -11.54
CA ASN A 124 -2.11 35.08 -10.45
C ASN A 124 -1.96 36.43 -9.72
N VAL A 125 -0.72 36.91 -9.54
CA VAL A 125 -0.44 38.20 -8.90
C VAL A 125 -0.88 39.38 -9.78
N GLU A 126 -0.58 39.33 -11.08
CA GLU A 126 -0.96 40.39 -12.04
C GLU A 126 -2.48 40.53 -12.16
N LYS A 127 -3.21 39.40 -12.17
CA LYS A 127 -4.67 39.37 -12.25
C LYS A 127 -5.37 39.54 -10.90
N CYS A 128 -4.64 39.81 -9.84
CA CYS A 128 -5.23 40.05 -8.52
C CYS A 128 -6.04 41.36 -8.53
N ALA A 129 -7.34 41.24 -8.25
CA ALA A 129 -8.28 42.35 -8.18
C ALA A 129 -8.15 43.07 -6.82
N THR A 130 -7.24 44.06 -6.75
CA THR A 130 -6.93 44.82 -5.52
C THR A 130 -8.07 45.70 -5.02
N ASP A 131 -9.08 45.94 -5.85
CA ASP A 131 -10.31 46.66 -5.54
C ASP A 131 -11.28 45.86 -4.66
N LYS A 132 -11.08 44.55 -4.49
CA LYS A 132 -11.99 43.65 -3.75
C LYS A 132 -11.79 43.62 -2.24
N GLY A 133 -10.74 44.26 -1.71
CA GLY A 133 -10.53 44.38 -0.26
C GLY A 133 -9.05 44.38 0.15
N GLU A 134 -8.80 44.64 1.44
CA GLU A 134 -7.45 44.76 1.99
C GLU A 134 -6.65 43.45 1.91
N THR A 135 -7.32 42.29 2.03
CA THR A 135 -6.68 40.97 1.90
C THR A 135 -6.20 40.68 0.48
N TYR A 136 -6.88 41.20 -0.55
CA TYR A 136 -6.44 41.09 -1.94
C TYR A 136 -5.20 41.96 -2.22
N ARG A 137 -5.16 43.17 -1.66
CA ARG A 137 -3.97 44.03 -1.71
C ARG A 137 -2.79 43.34 -1.02
N LEU A 138 -3.03 42.80 0.18
CA LEU A 138 -2.02 42.06 0.92
C LEU A 138 -1.48 40.84 0.16
N ALA A 139 -2.35 40.04 -0.45
CA ALA A 139 -1.95 38.91 -1.26
C ALA A 139 -1.07 39.33 -2.45
N LYS A 140 -1.40 40.45 -3.11
CA LYS A 140 -0.61 40.98 -4.23
C LYS A 140 0.78 41.44 -3.79
N ASP A 141 0.86 42.22 -2.71
CA ASP A 141 2.13 42.72 -2.18
C ASP A 141 3.03 41.54 -1.73
N PHE A 142 2.44 40.56 -1.06
CA PHE A 142 3.14 39.36 -0.61
C PHE A 142 3.62 38.48 -1.77
N GLY A 143 2.76 38.26 -2.77
CA GLY A 143 3.11 37.47 -3.95
C GLY A 143 4.20 38.13 -4.80
N GLN A 144 4.17 39.46 -4.91
CA GLN A 144 5.23 40.23 -5.58
C GLN A 144 6.57 40.08 -4.85
N ALA A 145 6.57 40.23 -3.52
CA ALA A 145 7.76 40.01 -2.71
C ALA A 145 8.30 38.57 -2.83
N LEU A 146 7.43 37.56 -2.94
CA LEU A 146 7.88 36.18 -3.12
C LEU A 146 8.52 35.94 -4.49
N ILE A 147 7.97 36.55 -5.55
CA ILE A 147 8.54 36.47 -6.91
C ILE A 147 9.89 37.17 -6.99
N GLU A 148 10.09 38.27 -6.26
CA GLU A 148 11.35 39.03 -6.23
C GLU A 148 12.47 38.33 -5.42
N ASN A 149 12.10 37.45 -4.49
CA ASN A 149 13.04 36.68 -3.68
C ASN A 149 13.54 35.38 -4.37
N TRP A 150 13.09 35.10 -5.60
CA TRP A 150 13.55 33.98 -6.44
C TRP A 150 14.48 34.46 -7.53
#